data_AF-A0A1M6RIR1-F1
#
_entry.id   AF-A0A1M6RIR1-F1
#
_cell.length_a   1.000
_cell.length_b   1.000
_cell.length_c   1.000
_cell.angle_alpha   90.00
_cell.angle_beta   90.00
_cell.angle_gamma   90.00
#
_symmetry.space_group_name_H-M   'P 1'
#
loop_
_entity.id
_entity.type
_entity.pdbx_description
1 polymer ?
#
loop_
_entity_poly.entity_id
_entity_poly.type
_entity_poly.pdbx_seq_one_letter_code
_entity_poly.pdbx_strand_id
1 'polypeptide(L)'
;MNILTNEIIENLNEQKTVFNPFLFSHRCYEESAIKNHSLPEIDKENQLYLENNNSDFDFIVGTKFNVVFRRKDVKGYKKIDAEMDFVSLKKGDNIGVIPRGYGGIIRLKFKDKTPEITKFLVQNDNEKYDDSKNDIVYFTIQEIMDKILEELEKA
;
A
#
# COMPACT_ATOMS: atom_id res chain seq x y z
N MET A 1 -14.62 4.89 -14.47
CA MET A 1 -13.35 5.48 -14.02
C MET A 1 -13.55 7.00 -13.97
N ASN A 2 -13.24 7.67 -12.86
CA ASN A 2 -13.04 9.12 -12.88
C ASN A 2 -11.52 9.32 -13.04
N ILE A 3 -11.11 9.71 -14.25
CA ILE A 3 -9.71 10.03 -14.62
C ILE A 3 -9.07 10.98 -13.60
N LEU A 4 -9.89 11.91 -13.12
CA LEU A 4 -9.62 12.87 -12.07
C LEU A 4 -9.01 12.28 -10.78
N THR A 5 -9.45 11.11 -10.31
CA THR A 5 -8.94 10.55 -9.05
C THR A 5 -7.50 10.09 -9.17
N ASN A 6 -7.10 9.54 -10.32
CA ASN A 6 -5.71 9.15 -10.57
C ASN A 6 -4.83 10.39 -10.70
N GLU A 7 -5.28 11.40 -11.46
CA GLU A 7 -4.54 12.66 -11.63
C GLU A 7 -4.32 13.39 -10.30
N ILE A 8 -5.33 13.42 -9.41
CA ILE A 8 -5.17 14.03 -8.07
C ILE A 8 -4.11 13.27 -7.25
N ILE A 9 -4.17 11.93 -7.27
CA ILE A 9 -3.22 11.10 -6.51
C ILE A 9 -1.79 11.25 -7.05
N GLU A 10 -1.61 11.25 -8.36
CA GLU A 10 -0.32 11.46 -9.02
C GLU A 10 0.23 12.85 -8.73
N ASN A 11 -0.59 13.91 -8.87
CA ASN A 11 -0.18 15.28 -8.57
C ASN A 11 0.22 15.49 -7.10
N LEU A 12 -0.49 14.86 -6.15
CA LEU A 12 -0.14 14.96 -4.73
C LEU A 12 1.19 14.27 -4.39
N ASN A 13 1.56 13.22 -5.14
CA ASN A 13 2.88 12.61 -5.05
C ASN A 13 3.97 13.51 -5.67
N GLU A 14 3.69 14.12 -6.82
CA GLU A 14 4.67 14.96 -7.55
C GLU A 14 4.94 16.32 -6.86
N GLN A 15 3.91 16.97 -6.33
CA GLN A 15 4.00 18.34 -5.78
C GLN A 15 4.79 18.43 -4.46
N LYS A 16 5.07 17.30 -3.80
CA LYS A 16 5.83 17.23 -2.55
C LYS A 16 6.92 16.19 -2.68
N THR A 17 8.00 16.55 -3.37
CA THR A 17 9.12 15.67 -3.77
C THR A 17 9.88 14.98 -2.61
N VAL A 18 9.43 15.09 -1.37
CA VAL A 18 9.90 14.31 -0.22
C VAL A 18 8.78 14.27 0.86
N PHE A 19 8.58 13.12 1.53
CA PHE A 19 8.00 12.93 2.89
C PHE A 19 6.59 12.35 3.10
N ASN A 20 5.72 12.16 2.11
CA ASN A 20 4.38 11.65 2.43
C ASN A 20 4.32 10.13 2.34
N PRO A 21 4.01 9.40 3.44
CA PRO A 21 3.84 7.96 3.39
C PRO A 21 2.59 7.64 2.57
N PHE A 22 2.81 7.25 1.32
CA PHE A 22 1.75 6.94 0.36
C PHE A 22 2.08 5.63 -0.36
N LEU A 23 1.66 4.53 0.28
CA LEU A 23 1.86 3.19 -0.24
C LEU A 23 0.64 2.77 -1.03
N PHE A 24 0.80 2.52 -2.32
CA PHE A 24 -0.21 1.83 -3.11
C PHE A 24 0.21 0.40 -3.40
N SER A 25 -0.77 -0.49 -3.47
CA SER A 25 -0.56 -1.86 -3.90
C SER A 25 -1.80 -2.38 -4.61
N HIS A 26 -1.59 -3.32 -5.53
CA HIS A 26 -2.66 -4.12 -6.14
C HIS A 26 -2.53 -5.61 -5.82
N ARG A 27 -1.48 -6.02 -5.09
CA ARG A 27 -1.19 -7.42 -4.76
C ARG A 27 -0.71 -7.56 -3.32
N CYS A 28 -1.21 -8.58 -2.65
CA CYS A 28 -0.59 -9.08 -1.43
C CYS A 28 -0.13 -10.51 -1.60
N TYR A 29 0.87 -10.92 -0.81
CA TYR A 29 1.48 -12.25 -0.93
C TYR A 29 0.72 -13.27 -0.09
N GLU A 30 0.28 -14.34 -0.74
CA GLU A 30 -0.22 -15.53 -0.09
C GLU A 30 0.92 -16.42 0.45
N GLU A 31 0.61 -17.53 1.11
CA GLU A 31 1.62 -18.38 1.76
C GLU A 31 2.62 -19.01 0.78
N SER A 32 2.15 -19.40 -0.41
CA SER A 32 3.00 -19.92 -1.47
C SER A 32 4.02 -18.87 -1.92
N ALA A 33 3.56 -17.63 -2.12
CA ALA A 33 4.35 -16.46 -2.47
C ALA A 33 5.45 -16.18 -1.44
N ILE A 34 5.07 -16.15 -0.16
CA ILE A 34 5.97 -15.92 0.97
C ILE A 34 7.09 -16.95 0.97
N LYS A 35 6.75 -18.23 0.81
CA LYS A 35 7.73 -19.33 0.73
C LYS A 35 8.63 -19.22 -0.50
N ASN A 36 8.05 -18.96 -1.67
CA ASN A 36 8.78 -18.84 -2.94
C ASN A 36 9.75 -17.66 -2.99
N HIS A 37 9.49 -16.63 -2.19
CA HIS A 37 10.35 -15.46 -2.02
C HIS A 37 11.29 -15.56 -0.82
N SER A 38 11.28 -16.69 -0.09
CA SER A 38 12.05 -16.89 1.13
C SER A 38 11.82 -15.78 2.16
N LEU A 39 10.59 -15.27 2.22
CA LEU A 39 10.18 -14.26 3.18
C LEU A 39 9.88 -14.93 4.53
N PRO A 40 10.09 -14.21 5.65
CA PRO A 40 9.64 -14.66 6.97
C PRO A 40 8.15 -15.01 6.98
N GLU A 41 7.77 -16.06 7.69
CA GLU A 41 6.37 -16.37 7.94
C GLU A 41 5.69 -15.23 8.73
N ILE A 42 4.39 -15.07 8.53
CA ILE A 42 3.61 -13.99 9.12
C ILE A 42 2.31 -14.52 9.71
N ASP A 43 1.81 -13.80 10.72
CA ASP A 43 0.44 -13.94 11.19
C ASP A 43 -0.50 -13.10 10.30
N LYS A 44 -1.24 -13.74 9.40
CA LYS A 44 -2.14 -13.05 8.46
C LYS A 44 -3.30 -12.31 9.14
N GLU A 45 -3.63 -12.63 10.40
CA GLU A 45 -4.63 -11.86 11.14
C GLU A 45 -4.17 -10.41 11.32
N ASN A 46 -2.86 -10.19 11.44
CA ASN A 46 -2.27 -8.91 11.83
C ASN A 46 -1.16 -8.41 10.91
N GLN A 47 -0.76 -9.19 9.91
CA GLN A 47 0.36 -8.87 9.04
C GLN A 47 0.02 -9.15 7.58
N LEU A 48 0.58 -8.33 6.71
CA LEU A 48 0.40 -8.46 5.26
C LEU A 48 1.68 -8.09 4.53
N TYR A 49 2.10 -8.93 3.59
CA TYR A 49 3.09 -8.57 2.59
C TYR A 49 2.41 -7.97 1.37
N LEU A 50 2.91 -6.83 0.91
CA LEU A 50 2.41 -6.07 -0.23
C LEU A 50 3.50 -5.91 -1.28
N GLU A 51 3.12 -5.98 -2.55
CA GLU A 51 3.97 -5.47 -3.62
C GLU A 51 3.84 -3.96 -3.71
N ASN A 52 4.97 -3.28 -3.72
CA ASN A 52 5.07 -1.91 -4.18
C ASN A 52 5.83 -1.90 -5.50
N ASN A 53 5.23 -1.36 -6.56
CA ASN A 53 5.88 -1.35 -7.88
C ASN A 53 6.80 -0.14 -8.07
N ASN A 54 6.46 0.98 -7.44
CA ASN A 54 7.24 2.21 -7.43
C ASN A 54 6.68 3.11 -6.33
N SER A 55 7.47 4.06 -5.85
CA SER A 55 6.99 5.15 -4.99
C SER A 55 7.90 6.36 -5.09
N ASP A 56 7.32 7.54 -5.00
CA ASP A 56 8.05 8.81 -4.87
C ASP A 56 8.48 9.08 -3.41
N PHE A 57 8.23 8.13 -2.50
CA PHE A 57 8.57 8.17 -1.08
C PHE A 57 9.60 7.09 -0.72
N ASP A 58 10.55 7.44 0.15
CA ASP A 58 11.47 6.47 0.73
C ASP A 58 10.74 5.64 1.81
N PHE A 59 10.49 4.35 1.53
CA PHE A 59 9.87 3.47 2.52
C PHE A 59 10.89 3.03 3.55
N ILE A 60 10.90 3.70 4.71
CA ILE A 60 11.78 3.39 5.84
C ILE A 60 11.02 2.57 6.89
N VAL A 61 11.58 1.43 7.34
CA VAL A 61 11.01 0.63 8.44
C VAL A 61 10.71 1.51 9.65
N GLY A 62 9.53 1.32 10.26
CA GLY A 62 8.96 2.17 11.30
C GLY A 62 7.99 3.24 10.76
N THR A 63 7.86 3.39 9.44
CA THR A 63 6.84 4.26 8.84
C THR A 63 5.44 3.80 9.27
N LYS A 64 4.62 4.74 9.73
CA LYS A 64 3.27 4.47 10.22
C LYS A 64 2.21 4.94 9.23
N PHE A 65 1.16 4.14 9.11
CA PHE A 65 -0.03 4.42 8.32
C PHE A 65 -1.24 4.38 9.25
N ASN A 66 -2.12 5.37 9.11
CA ASN A 66 -3.35 5.43 9.92
C ASN A 66 -4.63 5.55 9.08
N VAL A 67 -4.49 5.47 7.76
CA VAL A 67 -5.58 5.45 6.79
C VAL A 67 -5.34 4.37 5.76
N VAL A 68 -6.41 3.67 5.37
CA VAL A 68 -6.45 2.80 4.20
C VAL A 68 -7.69 3.08 3.36
N PHE A 69 -7.58 3.10 2.04
CA PHE A 69 -8.72 3.31 1.14
C PHE A 69 -8.56 2.58 -0.19
N ARG A 70 -9.68 2.42 -0.90
CA ARG A 70 -9.71 1.86 -2.26
C ARG A 70 -9.70 2.97 -3.28
N ARG A 71 -9.02 2.76 -4.41
CA ARG A 71 -9.07 3.66 -5.55
C ARG A 71 -10.50 3.94 -6.02
N LYS A 72 -11.36 2.92 -6.09
CA LYS A 72 -12.74 3.06 -6.55
C LYS A 72 -13.69 3.62 -5.49
N ASP A 73 -13.25 3.71 -4.24
CA ASP A 73 -14.07 4.13 -3.10
C ASP A 73 -13.22 4.90 -2.09
N VAL A 74 -12.79 6.09 -2.50
CA VAL A 74 -11.90 6.97 -1.72
C VAL A 74 -12.61 7.52 -0.48
N LYS A 75 -13.88 7.93 -0.63
CA LYS A 75 -14.69 8.44 0.49
C LYS A 75 -15.02 7.35 1.53
N GLY A 76 -14.94 6.07 1.16
CA GLY A 76 -15.11 4.91 2.04
C GLY A 76 -13.86 4.52 2.86
N TYR A 77 -12.86 5.39 2.98
CA TYR A 77 -11.61 5.11 3.70
C TYR A 77 -11.84 4.65 5.16
N LYS A 78 -10.88 3.90 5.68
CA LYS A 78 -10.89 3.37 7.06
C LYS A 78 -9.68 3.86 7.84
N LYS A 79 -9.90 4.11 9.12
CA LYS A 79 -8.83 4.33 10.10
C LYS A 79 -8.20 2.98 10.44
N ILE A 80 -6.89 2.98 10.51
CA ILE A 80 -6.08 1.82 10.89
C ILE A 80 -4.96 2.26 11.83
N ASP A 81 -4.26 1.30 12.40
CA ASP A 81 -2.98 1.53 13.09
C ASP A 81 -2.03 0.46 12.55
N ALA A 82 -1.19 0.86 11.59
CA ALA A 82 -0.26 -0.03 10.92
C ALA A 82 1.13 0.57 10.88
N GLU A 83 2.13 -0.29 11.06
CA GLU A 83 3.54 0.06 10.95
C GLU A 83 4.21 -0.85 9.93
N MET A 84 5.06 -0.26 9.11
CA MET A 84 5.92 -1.01 8.21
C MET A 84 7.12 -1.57 8.97
N ASP A 85 7.17 -2.87 9.18
CA ASP A 85 8.20 -3.53 10.00
C ASP A 85 9.23 -4.33 9.18
N PHE A 86 9.08 -4.36 7.85
CA PHE A 86 9.98 -5.06 6.93
C PHE A 86 9.88 -4.49 5.51
N VAL A 87 11.02 -4.39 4.83
CA VAL A 87 11.10 -4.01 3.42
C VAL A 87 12.20 -4.79 2.69
N SER A 88 11.96 -5.13 1.43
CA SER A 88 12.86 -5.96 0.63
C SER A 88 12.85 -5.60 -0.85
N LEU A 89 14.02 -5.54 -1.49
CA LEU A 89 14.15 -5.41 -2.95
C LEU A 89 14.40 -6.76 -3.64
N LYS A 90 14.77 -7.79 -2.89
CA LYS A 90 15.21 -9.10 -3.40
C LYS A 90 14.80 -10.20 -2.43
N LYS A 91 14.55 -11.40 -2.94
CA LYS A 91 14.18 -12.58 -2.13
C LYS A 91 15.06 -12.72 -0.87
N GLY A 92 14.42 -12.78 0.30
CA GLY A 92 15.07 -13.03 1.58
C GLY A 92 15.93 -11.91 2.17
N ASP A 93 15.93 -10.70 1.60
CA ASP A 93 16.69 -9.55 2.14
C ASP A 93 15.78 -8.62 2.98
N ASN A 94 16.31 -8.01 4.04
CA ASN A 94 15.65 -6.93 4.78
C ASN A 94 16.59 -5.73 4.84
N ILE A 95 16.32 -4.74 3.98
CA ILE A 95 17.24 -3.64 3.72
C ILE A 95 16.93 -2.39 4.56
N GLY A 96 15.87 -2.41 5.36
CA GLY A 96 15.45 -1.30 6.23
C GLY A 96 14.89 -0.07 5.50
N VAL A 97 15.25 0.14 4.23
CA VAL A 97 14.72 1.22 3.38
C VAL A 97 14.57 0.80 1.91
N ILE A 98 13.42 1.08 1.30
CA ILE A 98 13.28 1.11 -0.17
C ILE A 98 13.38 2.57 -0.61
N PRO A 99 14.43 2.98 -1.34
CA PRO A 99 14.56 4.34 -1.83
C PRO A 99 13.45 4.68 -2.83
N ARG A 100 13.08 5.96 -2.91
CA ARG A 100 12.19 6.50 -3.94
C ARG A 100 12.63 6.07 -5.35
N GLY A 101 11.66 5.82 -6.22
CA GLY A 101 11.87 5.31 -7.58
C GLY A 101 12.03 3.79 -7.66
N TYR A 102 12.09 3.08 -6.53
CA TYR A 102 12.21 1.63 -6.49
C TYR A 102 10.91 0.98 -5.99
N GLY A 103 10.59 -0.18 -6.58
CA GLY A 103 9.59 -1.10 -6.08
C GLY A 103 10.22 -2.25 -5.30
N GLY A 104 9.43 -2.87 -4.42
CA GLY A 104 9.86 -4.00 -3.61
C GLY A 104 8.69 -4.64 -2.86
N ILE A 105 9.03 -5.46 -1.88
CA ILE A 105 8.09 -6.13 -0.99
C ILE A 105 8.11 -5.41 0.36
N ILE A 106 6.93 -5.06 0.85
CA ILE A 106 6.73 -4.35 2.11
C ILE A 106 5.87 -5.22 3.02
N ARG A 107 6.22 -5.33 4.31
CA ARG A 107 5.30 -5.88 5.32
C ARG A 107 4.69 -4.76 6.13
N LEU A 108 3.36 -4.79 6.24
CA LEU A 108 2.64 -4.02 7.23
C LEU A 108 2.26 -4.92 8.39
N LYS A 109 2.46 -4.42 9.61
CA LYS A 109 1.96 -4.98 10.85
C LYS A 109 0.85 -4.08 11.39
N PHE A 110 -0.35 -4.62 11.49
CA PHE A 110 -1.51 -3.97 12.05
C PHE A 110 -1.57 -4.22 13.56
N LYS A 111 -1.99 -3.21 14.32
CA LYS A 111 -2.17 -3.34 15.77
C LYS A 111 -3.35 -4.23 16.14
N ASP A 112 -4.45 -4.12 15.39
CA ASP A 112 -5.71 -4.80 15.69
C ASP A 112 -5.95 -6.02 14.80
N LYS A 113 -6.21 -5.79 13.50
CA LYS A 113 -6.35 -6.83 12.48
C LYS A 113 -6.12 -6.27 11.08
N THR A 114 -5.78 -7.13 10.13
CA THR A 114 -5.71 -6.82 8.71
C THR A 114 -7.08 -6.31 8.23
N PRO A 115 -7.17 -5.10 7.64
CA PRO A 115 -8.44 -4.51 7.25
C PRO A 115 -9.09 -5.30 6.11
N GLU A 116 -10.41 -5.51 6.15
CA GLU A 116 -11.12 -6.30 5.12
C GLU A 116 -11.00 -5.73 3.70
N ILE A 117 -10.67 -4.44 3.59
CA ILE A 117 -10.42 -3.75 2.33
C ILE A 117 -9.26 -4.37 1.52
N THR A 118 -8.35 -5.11 2.17
CA THR A 118 -7.22 -5.76 1.50
C THR A 118 -7.66 -6.98 0.69
N LYS A 119 -8.87 -7.50 0.90
CA LYS A 119 -9.45 -8.61 0.12
C LYS A 119 -9.67 -8.24 -1.36
N PHE A 120 -9.66 -6.94 -1.70
CA PHE A 120 -9.75 -6.47 -3.08
C PHE A 120 -8.41 -6.50 -3.82
N LEU A 121 -7.29 -6.74 -3.13
CA LEU A 121 -6.00 -6.98 -3.76
C LEU A 121 -5.97 -8.35 -4.43
N VAL A 122 -5.14 -8.51 -5.44
CA VAL A 122 -4.80 -9.82 -5.99
C VAL A 122 -4.13 -10.65 -4.89
N GLN A 123 -4.66 -11.84 -4.61
CA GLN A 123 -4.19 -12.71 -3.53
C GLN A 123 -3.31 -13.85 -4.06
N ASN A 124 -3.61 -14.33 -5.28
CA ASN A 124 -2.94 -15.49 -5.87
C ASN A 124 -1.83 -15.03 -6.82
N ASP A 125 -0.62 -15.56 -6.63
CA ASP A 125 0.56 -15.20 -7.45
C ASP A 125 0.40 -15.50 -8.94
N ASN A 126 -0.46 -16.46 -9.28
CA ASN A 126 -0.75 -16.84 -10.67
C ASN A 126 -1.90 -16.02 -11.28
N GLU A 127 -2.61 -15.23 -10.46
CA GLU A 127 -3.69 -14.38 -10.92
C GLU A 127 -3.13 -13.05 -11.43
N LYS A 128 -3.63 -12.60 -12.58
CA LYS A 128 -3.38 -11.26 -13.09
C LYS A 128 -4.43 -10.31 -12.53
N TYR A 129 -4.03 -9.05 -12.31
CA TYR A 129 -4.97 -8.00 -11.92
C TYR A 129 -6.13 -7.90 -12.91
N ASP A 130 -7.36 -7.99 -12.38
CA ASP A 130 -8.60 -7.82 -13.13
C ASP A 130 -9.39 -6.66 -12.52
N ASP A 131 -9.53 -5.56 -13.26
CA ASP A 131 -10.22 -4.37 -12.76
C ASP A 131 -11.71 -4.60 -12.46
N SER A 132 -12.32 -5.69 -12.95
CA SER A 132 -13.70 -6.02 -12.57
C SER A 132 -13.82 -6.71 -11.21
N LYS A 133 -12.73 -7.34 -10.74
CA LYS A 133 -12.70 -8.15 -9.50
C LYS A 133 -11.86 -7.50 -8.40
N ASN A 134 -10.73 -6.92 -8.78
CA ASN A 134 -9.73 -6.36 -7.90
C ASN A 134 -9.80 -4.83 -7.86
N ASP A 135 -9.07 -4.25 -6.92
CA ASP A 135 -8.80 -2.82 -6.90
C ASP A 135 -7.40 -2.51 -6.39
N ILE A 136 -7.00 -1.25 -6.54
CA ILE A 136 -5.80 -0.71 -5.92
C ILE A 136 -6.16 -0.20 -4.52
N VAL A 137 -5.38 -0.63 -3.53
CA VAL A 137 -5.52 -0.19 -2.14
C VAL A 137 -4.35 0.72 -1.79
N TYR A 138 -4.68 1.82 -1.12
CA TYR A 138 -3.73 2.82 -0.67
C TYR A 138 -3.67 2.84 0.84
N PHE A 139 -2.46 2.96 1.39
CA PHE A 139 -2.18 3.18 2.79
C PHE A 139 -1.47 4.52 2.93
N THR A 140 -1.99 5.37 3.82
CA THR A 140 -1.44 6.70 4.05
C THR A 140 -1.71 7.20 5.46
N ILE A 141 -1.45 8.49 5.70
CA ILE A 141 -1.79 9.20 6.93
C ILE A 141 -2.97 10.14 6.70
N GLN A 142 -3.67 10.49 7.79
CA GLN A 142 -4.85 11.35 7.73
C GLN A 142 -4.58 12.69 7.04
N GLU A 143 -3.42 13.30 7.26
CA GLU A 143 -3.05 14.58 6.64
C GLU A 143 -3.01 14.53 5.11
N ILE A 144 -2.79 13.35 4.51
CA ILE A 144 -2.84 13.16 3.06
C ILE A 144 -4.25 12.85 2.62
N MET A 145 -4.99 12.04 3.39
CA MET A 145 -6.39 11.78 3.13
C MET A 145 -7.23 13.05 3.12
N ASP A 146 -7.00 13.97 4.06
CA ASP A 146 -7.70 15.26 4.12
C ASP A 146 -7.47 16.08 2.84
N LYS A 147 -6.22 16.16 2.35
CA LYS A 147 -5.90 16.81 1.07
C LYS A 147 -6.61 16.15 -0.12
N ILE A 148 -6.63 14.82 -0.16
CA ILE A 148 -7.34 14.08 -1.22
C ILE A 148 -8.83 14.42 -1.21
N LEU A 149 -9.45 14.48 -0.03
CA LEU A 149 -10.86 14.82 0.10
C LEU A 149 -11.14 16.27 -0.32
N GLU A 150 -10.30 17.22 0.09
CA GLU A 150 -10.40 18.62 -0.33
C GLU A 150 -10.30 18.79 -1.86
N GLU A 151 -9.37 18.10 -2.52
CA GLU A 151 -9.25 18.15 -3.98
C GLU A 151 -10.45 17.50 -4.69
N LEU A 152 -11.00 16.41 -4.13
CA LEU A 152 -12.21 15.77 -4.67
C LEU A 152 -13.49 16.60 -4.47
N GLU A 153 -13.50 17.58 -3.57
CA GLU A 153 -14.62 18.52 -3.40
C GLU A 153 -14.57 19.69 -4.40
N LYS A 154 -13.39 20.00 -4.95
CA LYS A 154 -13.21 21.09 -5.92
C LYS A 154 -13.62 20.71 -7.35
N ALA A 155 -13.73 19.42 -7.63
CA ALA A 155 -13.92 18.87 -8.97
C ALA A 155 -15.31 18.22 -9.14
#